data_AF-A0A3P1W3I7-F1
#
_entry.id   AF-A0A3P1W3I7-F1
#
_cell.length_a   1.000
_cell.length_b   1.000
_cell.length_c   1.000
_cell.angle_alpha   90.00
_cell.angle_beta   90.00
_cell.angle_gamma   90.00
#
_symmetry.space_group_name_H-M   'P 1'
#
loop_
_entity.id
_entity.type
_entity.pdbx_description
1 polymer ?
#
loop_
_entity_poly.entity_id
_entity_poly.type
_entity_poly.pdbx_seq_one_letter_code
_entity_poly.pdbx_strand_id
1 'polypeptide(L)'
;MHYISDVEYELEGIERVEKGEIECFETGTDIFDILIYKDRVEFESTLDDEEWQDWSCSLEEYKRVLLGKKTFLMLPQEVESYLEIKINDL
;
A
#
# COMPACT_ATOMS: atom_id res chain seq x y z
N MET A 1 -2.81 -18.27 2.11
CA MET A 1 -3.25 -17.09 1.32
C MET A 1 -2.91 -15.83 2.12
N HIS A 2 -1.61 -15.63 2.41
CA HIS A 2 -1.12 -14.57 3.32
C HIS A 2 -1.25 -13.16 2.72
N TYR A 3 -1.16 -13.04 1.39
CA TYR A 3 -1.18 -11.74 0.72
C TYR A 3 -2.48 -10.94 0.87
N ILE A 4 -3.63 -11.58 1.06
CA ILE A 4 -4.89 -10.87 1.28
C ILE A 4 -4.96 -10.34 2.71
N SER A 5 -4.53 -11.14 3.70
CA SER A 5 -4.51 -10.68 5.11
C SER A 5 -3.55 -9.51 5.30
N ASP A 6 -2.44 -9.48 4.57
CA ASP A 6 -1.48 -8.37 4.64
C ASP A 6 -2.11 -7.06 4.14
N VAL A 7 -2.84 -7.12 3.02
CA VAL A 7 -3.56 -5.96 2.48
C VAL A 7 -4.70 -5.52 3.42
N GLU A 8 -5.39 -6.46 4.05
CA GLU A 8 -6.45 -6.14 5.03
C GLU A 8 -5.89 -5.48 6.29
N TYR A 9 -4.72 -5.94 6.76
CA TYR A 9 -4.01 -5.34 7.89
C TYR A 9 -3.60 -3.89 7.59
N GLU A 10 -3.05 -3.63 6.40
CA GLU A 10 -2.69 -2.27 6.00
C GLU A 10 -3.92 -1.35 5.88
N LEU A 11 -5.03 -1.85 5.31
CA LEU A 11 -6.28 -1.09 5.22
C LEU A 11 -6.88 -0.76 6.59
N GLU A 12 -6.80 -1.68 7.55
CA GLU A 12 -7.22 -1.43 8.94
C GLU A 12 -6.35 -0.37 9.62
N GLY A 13 -5.02 -0.43 9.40
CA GLY A 13 -4.08 0.59 9.87
C GLY A 13 -4.43 1.99 9.35
N ILE A 14 -4.71 2.10 8.06
CA ILE A 14 -5.15 3.34 7.41
C ILE A 14 -6.45 3.86 8.03
N GLU A 15 -7.43 3.00 8.29
CA GLU A 15 -8.71 3.42 8.90
C GLU A 15 -8.49 4.06 10.28
N ARG A 16 -7.57 3.52 11.08
CA ARG A 16 -7.20 4.08 12.39
C ARG A 16 -6.52 5.44 12.27
N VAL A 17 -5.67 5.63 11.26
CA VAL A 17 -5.04 6.94 10.93
C VAL A 17 -6.10 7.96 10.49
N GLU A 18 -7.04 7.57 9.62
CA GLU A 18 -8.10 8.46 9.13
C GLU A 18 -9.02 8.95 10.26
N LYS A 19 -9.37 8.05 11.19
CA LYS A 19 -10.13 8.35 12.41
C LYS A 19 -9.35 9.18 13.43
N GLY A 20 -8.03 9.32 13.26
CA GLY A 20 -7.16 10.01 14.22
C GLY A 20 -6.94 9.24 15.51
N GLU A 21 -7.12 7.91 15.49
CA GLU A 21 -6.83 7.03 16.63
C GLU A 21 -5.31 6.87 16.84
N ILE A 22 -4.55 6.91 15.75
CA ILE A 22 -3.09 6.92 15.71
C ILE A 22 -2.63 8.00 14.73
N GLU A 23 -1.45 8.57 14.98
CA GLU A 23 -0.85 9.60 14.12
C GLU A 23 -0.21 8.97 12.87
N CYS A 24 0.47 7.84 13.07
CA CYS A 24 1.16 7.08 12.04
C CYS A 24 0.90 5.59 12.23
N PHE A 25 0.68 4.88 11.13
CA PHE A 25 0.73 3.43 11.08
C PHE A 25 2.00 2.99 10.35
N GLU A 26 2.84 2.24 11.04
CA GLU A 26 4.09 1.72 10.51
C GLU A 26 3.91 0.26 10.08
N THR A 27 4.32 -0.02 8.84
CA THR A 27 4.36 -1.36 8.25
C THR A 27 5.58 -1.44 7.33
N GLY A 28 5.68 -2.47 6.49
CA GLY A 28 6.78 -2.54 5.57
C GLY A 28 6.98 -3.88 4.90
N THR A 29 8.07 -3.93 4.16
CA THR A 29 8.63 -5.11 3.55
C THR A 29 10.07 -5.26 4.03
N ASP A 30 10.75 -6.31 3.59
CA ASP A 30 12.17 -6.49 3.93
C ASP A 30 13.07 -5.35 3.43
N ILE A 31 12.62 -4.57 2.44
CA ILE A 31 13.41 -3.54 1.75
C ILE A 31 12.90 -2.11 1.93
N PHE A 32 11.70 -1.92 2.50
CA PHE A 32 11.11 -0.61 2.73
C PHE A 32 10.30 -0.61 4.02
N ASP A 33 10.56 0.38 4.87
CA ASP A 33 9.63 0.80 5.91
C ASP A 33 8.56 1.70 5.28
N ILE A 34 7.31 1.51 5.67
CA ILE A 34 6.16 2.26 5.14
C ILE A 34 5.48 2.97 6.30
N LEU A 35 5.55 4.30 6.29
CA LEU A 35 4.95 5.17 7.31
C LEU A 35 3.70 5.84 6.73
N ILE A 36 2.54 5.48 7.27
CA ILE A 36 1.25 5.98 6.78
C ILE A 36 0.72 7.05 7.72
N TYR A 37 0.68 8.29 7.22
CA TYR A 37 0.08 9.45 7.88
C TYR A 37 -1.26 9.80 7.22
N LYS A 38 -2.00 10.72 7.87
CA LYS A 38 -3.32 11.14 7.39
C LYS A 38 -3.28 11.89 6.04
N ASP A 39 -2.16 12.54 5.73
CA ASP A 39 -1.97 13.36 4.55
C ASP A 39 -1.01 12.77 3.52
N ARG A 40 -0.17 11.79 3.90
CA ARG A 40 0.86 11.19 3.04
C ARG A 40 1.26 9.79 3.48
N VAL A 41 1.92 9.07 2.60
CA VAL A 41 2.62 7.81 2.89
C VAL A 41 4.07 7.98 2.49
N GLU A 42 4.98 7.64 3.39
CA GLU A 42 6.43 7.68 3.20
C GLU A 42 6.96 6.26 3.08
N PHE A 43 7.88 6.05 2.15
CA PHE A 43 8.57 4.79 1.90
C PHE A 43 10.05 5.03 2.10
N GLU A 44 10.59 4.48 3.18
CA GLU A 44 11.98 4.65 3.57
C GLU A 44 12.75 3.37 3.26
N SER A 45 13.87 3.48 2.53
CA SER A 45 14.68 2.31 2.21
C SER A 45 15.30 1.76 3.49
N THR A 46 15.14 0.45 3.73
CA THR A 46 15.83 -0.23 4.83
C THR A 46 17.26 -0.66 4.44
N LEU A 47 17.62 -0.50 3.17
CA LEU A 47 18.92 -0.83 2.63
C LEU A 47 19.85 0.38 2.72
N ASP A 48 21.05 0.16 3.24
CA ASP A 48 22.15 1.14 3.27
C ASP A 48 22.83 1.20 1.88
N ASP A 49 22.04 1.46 0.85
CA ASP A 49 22.49 1.67 -0.53
C ASP A 49 21.92 2.96 -1.12
N GLU A 50 22.67 3.59 -2.02
CA GLU A 50 22.25 4.84 -2.69
C GLU A 50 21.28 4.59 -3.85
N GLU A 51 20.90 3.33 -4.11
CA GLU A 51 20.08 2.96 -5.28
C GLU A 51 18.59 3.16 -5.02
N TRP A 52 18.14 2.97 -3.79
CA TRP A 52 16.73 3.10 -3.41
C TRP A 52 16.51 4.38 -2.60
N GLN A 53 16.06 5.44 -3.29
CA GLN A 53 15.71 6.70 -2.65
C GLN A 53 14.38 6.61 -1.93
N ASP A 54 14.29 7.31 -0.79
CA ASP A 54 13.03 7.54 -0.11
C ASP A 54 12.05 8.26 -1.04
N TRP A 55 10.79 7.86 -0.97
CA TRP A 55 9.73 8.45 -1.78
C TRP A 55 8.43 8.52 -1.01
N SER A 56 7.48 9.30 -1.54
CA SER A 56 6.18 9.46 -0.90
C SER A 56 5.06 9.58 -1.93
N CYS A 57 3.84 9.29 -1.48
CA CYS A 57 2.62 9.55 -2.23
C CYS A 57 1.51 10.02 -1.29
N SER A 58 0.37 10.42 -1.85
CA SER A 58 -0.81 10.73 -1.05
C SER A 58 -1.42 9.45 -0.46
N LEU A 59 -2.07 9.58 0.71
CA LEU A 59 -2.84 8.48 1.30
C LEU A 59 -3.90 7.92 0.34
N GLU A 60 -4.51 8.78 -0.47
CA GLU A 60 -5.52 8.37 -1.46
C GLU A 60 -4.93 7.49 -2.58
N GLU A 61 -3.76 7.84 -3.11
CA GLU A 61 -3.05 7.03 -4.10
C GLU A 61 -2.69 5.66 -3.53
N TYR A 62 -2.14 5.63 -2.31
CA TYR A 62 -1.78 4.38 -1.66
C TYR A 62 -3.00 3.46 -1.42
N LYS A 63 -4.10 4.00 -0.89
CA LYS A 63 -5.36 3.26 -0.73
C LYS A 63 -5.86 2.68 -2.05
N ARG A 64 -5.77 3.44 -3.17
CA ARG A 64 -6.16 2.94 -4.49
C ARG A 64 -5.31 1.75 -4.92
N VAL A 65 -4.00 1.78 -4.68
CA VAL A 65 -3.10 0.66 -4.96
C VAL A 65 -3.47 -0.57 -4.13
N LEU A 66 -3.73 -0.41 -2.82
CA LEU A 66 -4.11 -1.53 -1.96
C LEU A 66 -5.43 -2.18 -2.38
N LEU A 67 -6.43 -1.38 -2.73
CA LEU A 67 -7.71 -1.90 -3.24
C LEU A 67 -7.53 -2.60 -4.59
N GLY A 68 -6.68 -2.08 -5.48
CA GLY A 68 -6.30 -2.73 -6.73
C GLY A 68 -5.61 -4.07 -6.50
N LYS A 69 -4.62 -4.13 -5.60
CA LYS A 69 -3.92 -5.35 -5.19
C LYS A 69 -4.88 -6.37 -4.58
N LYS A 70 -5.79 -5.95 -3.68
CA LYS A 70 -6.83 -6.82 -3.12
C LYS A 70 -7.71 -7.42 -4.22
N THR A 71 -8.19 -6.58 -5.13
CA THR A 71 -9.03 -7.01 -6.26
C THR A 71 -8.31 -8.04 -7.11
N PHE A 72 -7.04 -7.77 -7.48
CA PHE A 72 -6.21 -8.69 -8.26
C PHE A 72 -6.02 -10.04 -7.55
N LEU A 73 -5.70 -10.04 -6.26
CA LEU A 73 -5.50 -11.26 -5.46
C LEU A 73 -6.77 -12.09 -5.29
N MET A 74 -7.96 -11.46 -5.40
CA MET A 74 -9.25 -12.13 -5.32
C MET A 74 -9.74 -12.70 -6.66
N LEU A 75 -9.06 -12.42 -7.78
CA LEU A 75 -9.43 -12.98 -9.07
C LEU A 75 -9.26 -14.50 -9.09
N PRO A 76 -10.13 -15.23 -9.82
CA PRO A 76 -9.95 -16.66 -10.03
C PRO A 76 -8.58 -16.93 -10.66
N GLN A 77 -7.86 -17.95 -10.18
CA GLN A 77 -6.59 -18.40 -10.75
C GLN A 77 -6.79 -19.19 -12.06
N GLU A 78 -7.60 -18.67 -12.97
CA GLU A 78 -7.77 -19.23 -14.30
C GLU A 78 -6.90 -18.45 -15.29
N VAL A 79 -6.23 -19.19 -16.19
CA VAL A 79 -5.20 -18.69 -17.12
C VAL A 79 -5.74 -17.57 -18.03
N GLU A 80 -7.06 -17.48 -18.21
CA GLU A 80 -7.73 -16.51 -19.09
C GLU A 80 -8.20 -15.23 -18.38
N SER A 81 -7.91 -15.03 -17.09
CA SER A 81 -8.32 -13.83 -16.36
C SER A 81 -7.41 -12.62 -16.64
N TYR A 82 -8.01 -11.44 -16.87
CA TYR A 82 -7.33 -10.17 -17.14
C TYR A 82 -7.99 -9.02 -16.37
N LEU A 83 -7.19 -8.11 -15.82
CA LEU A 83 -7.64 -6.90 -15.12
C LEU A 83 -7.04 -5.65 -15.78
N GLU A 84 -7.90 -4.76 -16.28
CA GLU A 84 -7.51 -3.45 -16.78
C GLU A 84 -7.77 -2.39 -15.70
N ILE A 85 -6.71 -1.76 -15.19
CA ILE A 85 -6.83 -0.62 -14.27
C ILE A 85 -6.51 0.64 -15.06
N LYS A 86 -7.50 1.52 -15.20
CA LYS A 86 -7.28 2.86 -15.76
C LYS A 86 -6.85 3.80 -14.65
N ILE A 87 -5.60 4.23 -14.72
CA ILE A 87 -5.09 5.35 -13.93
C ILE A 87 -5.23 6.57 -14.82
N ASN A 88 -6.10 7.52 -14.44
CA ASN A 88 -6.19 8.79 -15.15
C ASN A 88 -5.00 9.65 -14.73
N ASP A 89 -4.27 10.19 -15.71
CA ASP A 89 -3.23 11.20 -15.48
C ASP A 89 -3.86 12.44 -14.83
N LEU A 90 -3.25 12.87 -13.70
CA LEU A 90 -3.58 14.08 -12.97
C LEU A 90 -3.28 15.35 -13.79
#